data_AF-A0A838TMT2-F1
#
_entry.id   AF-A0A838TMT2-F1
#
_cell.length_a   1.000
_cell.length_b   1.000
_cell.length_c   1.000
_cell.angle_alpha   90.00
_cell.angle_beta   90.00
_cell.angle_gamma   90.00
#
_symmetry.space_group_name_H-M   'P 1'
#
loop_
_entity.id
_entity.type
_entity.pdbx_description
1 polymer ?
#
loop_
_entity_poly.entity_id
_entity_poly.type
_entity_poly.pdbx_seq_one_letter_code
_entity_poly.pdbx_strand_id
1 'polypeptide(L)' 'MDTIIVKPRSNNEYKEVVTFLRKMKIKTEIYKERSKREILKSIENGAKEAALFVKGKIQLQNAKSLLSEL' A
#
# COMPACT_ATOMS: atom_id res chain seq x y z
N MET A 1 2.42 -13.40 17.30
CA MET A 1 1.33 -12.46 17.00
C MET A 1 0.69 -12.97 15.73
N ASP A 2 -0.55 -13.43 15.80
CA ASP A 2 -1.23 -14.00 14.64
C ASP A 2 -1.92 -12.87 13.87
N THR A 3 -1.54 -12.72 12.60
CA THR A 3 -2.11 -11.71 11.70
C THR A 3 -3.18 -12.38 10.85
N ILE A 4 -4.42 -11.92 10.96
CA ILE A 4 -5.54 -12.40 10.15
C ILE A 4 -5.72 -11.44 8.97
N ILE A 5 -5.54 -11.95 7.75
CA ILE A 5 -5.79 -11.19 6.52
C ILE A 5 -7.21 -11.52 6.03
N VAL A 6 -8.06 -10.50 5.94
CA VAL A 6 -9.44 -10.64 5.47
C VAL A 6 -9.63 -9.82 4.20
N LYS A 7 -10.23 -10.43 3.15
CA LYS A 7 -10.51 -9.77 1.87
C LYS A 7 -12.02 -9.78 1.58
N PRO A 8 -12.78 -8.79 2.07
CA PRO A 8 -14.21 -8.69 1.82
C PRO A 8 -14.51 -8.53 0.32
N ARG A 9 -15.54 -9.22 -0.18
CA ARG A 9 -16.00 -9.12 -1.58
C ARG A 9 -16.99 -7.99 -1.80
N SER A 10 -17.58 -7.46 -0.73
CA SER A 10 -18.55 -6.37 -0.78
C SER A 10 -18.35 -5.34 0.34
N ASN A 11 -18.92 -4.15 0.15
CA ASN A 11 -18.88 -3.10 1.16
C ASN A 11 -19.69 -3.47 2.41
N ASN A 12 -20.72 -4.31 2.28
CA ASN A 12 -21.50 -4.80 3.43
C ASN A 12 -20.68 -5.78 4.26
N GLU A 13 -20.03 -6.74 3.63
CA GLU A 13 -19.13 -7.69 4.29
C GLU A 13 -17.97 -6.98 4.99
N TYR A 14 -17.40 -5.94 4.37
CA TYR A 14 -16.40 -5.09 5.00
C TYR A 14 -16.91 -4.46 6.31
N LYS A 15 -18.14 -3.91 6.31
CA LYS A 15 -18.73 -3.30 7.51
C LYS A 15 -18.94 -4.33 8.62
N GLU A 16 -19.39 -5.54 8.27
CA GLU A 16 -19.59 -6.63 9.24
C GLU A 16 -18.27 -7.06 9.88
N VAL A 17 -17.23 -7.28 9.07
CA VAL A 17 -15.88 -7.63 9.55
C VAL A 17 -15.33 -6.55 10.48
N VAL A 18 -15.39 -5.27 10.07
CA VAL A 18 -14.91 -4.16 10.90
C VAL A 18 -15.69 -4.06 12.21
N THR A 19 -17.01 -4.26 12.17
CA THR A 19 -17.86 -4.23 13.37
C THR A 19 -17.50 -5.36 14.33
N PHE A 20 -17.28 -6.56 13.80
CA PHE A 20 -16.85 -7.73 14.58
C PHE A 20 -15.48 -7.51 15.23
N LEU A 21 -14.49 -7.06 14.46
CA LEU A 21 -13.13 -6.81 14.96
C LEU A 21 -13.11 -5.71 16.04
N ARG A 22 -13.94 -4.66 15.89
CA ARG A 22 -14.12 -3.62 16.91
C ARG A 22 -14.70 -4.16 18.21
N LYS A 23 -15.73 -5.03 18.15
CA LYS A 23 -16.31 -5.68 19.34
C LYS A 23 -15.29 -6.52 20.09
N MET A 24 -14.38 -7.18 19.36
CA MET A 24 -13.28 -7.96 19.93
C MET A 24 -12.08 -7.15 20.40
N LYS A 25 -12.09 -5.81 20.23
CA LYS A 25 -10.95 -4.92 20.54
C LYS A 25 -9.65 -5.34 19.83
N ILE A 26 -9.76 -5.95 18.65
CA ILE A 26 -8.59 -6.33 17.84
C ILE A 26 -8.07 -5.07 17.12
N LYS A 27 -6.75 -4.87 17.14
CA LYS A 27 -6.10 -3.80 16.37
C LYS A 27 -6.18 -4.14 14.88
N THR A 28 -6.89 -3.31 14.12
CA THR A 28 -7.10 -3.52 12.68
C THR A 28 -6.27 -2.55 11.85
N GLU A 29 -5.54 -3.07 10.88
CA GLU A 29 -4.89 -2.26 9.84
C GLU A 29 -5.65 -2.44 8.53
N ILE A 30 -6.14 -1.34 7.96
CA ILE A 30 -6.95 -1.37 6.74
C ILE A 30 -6.06 -1.01 5.55
N TYR A 31 -5.76 -2.01 4.74
CA TYR A 31 -5.04 -1.85 3.49
C TYR A 31 -6.06 -1.57 2.37
N LYS A 32 -6.12 -0.34 1.89
CA LYS A 32 -6.94 0.00 0.73
C LYS A 32 -6.30 -0.61 -0.53
N GLU A 33 -7.06 -1.43 -1.25
CA GLU A 33 -6.63 -1.86 -2.58
C GLU A 33 -6.55 -0.64 -3.50
N ARG A 34 -5.39 -0.46 -4.14
CA ARG A 34 -5.21 0.56 -5.17
C ARG A 34 -6.06 0.20 -6.38
N SER A 35 -6.73 1.19 -6.96
CA SER A 35 -7.43 1.01 -8.23
C SER A 35 -6.44 0.68 -9.36
N LYS A 36 -6.92 0.00 -10.40
CA LYS A 36 -6.11 -0.31 -11.59
C LYS A 36 -5.45 0.93 -12.19
N ARG A 37 -6.14 2.09 -12.16
CA ARG A 37 -5.61 3.37 -12.63
C ARG A 37 -4.44 3.86 -11.77
N GLU A 38 -4.55 3.76 -10.46
CA GLU A 38 -3.48 4.14 -9.53
C GLU A 38 -2.25 3.24 -9.68
N ILE A 39 -2.47 1.93 -9.90
CA ILE A 39 -1.39 0.97 -10.18
C ILE A 39 -0.67 1.35 -11.47
N LEU A 40 -1.39 1.58 -12.56
CA LEU A 40 -0.80 1.96 -13.85
C LEU A 40 -0.02 3.29 -13.73
N LYS A 41 -0.60 4.29 -13.07
CA LYS A 41 0.07 5.57 -12.84
C LYS A 41 1.34 5.40 -12.01
N SER A 42 1.33 4.52 -11.01
CA SER A 42 2.53 4.21 -10.21
C SER A 42 3.63 3.55 -11.05
N ILE A 43 3.27 2.64 -11.95
CA ILE A 43 4.21 1.97 -12.85
C ILE A 43 4.80 2.98 -13.85
N GLU A 44 3.97 3.83 -14.45
CA GLU A 44 4.43 4.88 -15.37
C GLU A 44 5.41 5.85 -14.70
N ASN A 45 5.12 6.26 -13.46
CA ASN A 45 6.00 7.13 -12.70
C ASN A 45 7.35 6.44 -12.40
N GLY A 46 7.32 5.18 -11.95
CA GLY A 46 8.55 4.42 -11.70
C GLY A 46 9.38 4.22 -12.97
N ALA A 47 8.74 4.00 -14.13
CA ALA A 47 9.43 3.90 -15.41
C ALA A 47 10.11 5.23 -15.82
N LYS A 48 9.45 6.38 -15.56
CA LYS A 48 10.03 7.71 -15.80
C LYS A 48 11.23 7.97 -14.90
N GLU A 49 11.13 7.63 -13.62
CA GLU A 49 12.23 7.77 -12.66
C GLU A 49 13.43 6.89 -13.05
N ALA A 50 13.19 5.62 -13.39
CA ALA A 50 14.24 4.73 -13.87
C ALA A 50 14.92 5.28 -15.14
N ALA A 51 14.14 5.81 -16.08
CA ALA A 51 14.69 6.43 -17.29
C ALA A 51 15.52 7.69 -17.00
N LEU A 52 15.13 8.50 -16.01
CA LEU A 52 15.90 9.67 -15.57
C LEU A 52 17.18 9.27 -14.84
N PHE A 53 17.15 8.19 -14.06
CA PHE A 53 18.32 7.63 -13.39
C PHE A 53 19.35 7.10 -14.40
N VAL A 54 18.91 6.33 -15.40
CA VAL A 54 19.79 5.83 -16.48
C VAL A 54 20.42 6.98 -17.27
N LYS A 55 19.71 8.10 -17.43
CA LYS A 55 20.23 9.33 -18.06
C LYS A 55 21.15 10.16 -17.15
N GLY A 56 21.40 9.72 -15.92
CA GLY A 56 22.22 10.43 -14.94
C GLY A 56 21.61 11.74 -14.42
N LYS A 57 20.31 11.96 -14.65
CA LYS A 57 19.62 13.21 -14.26
C LYS A 57 19.14 13.22 -12.81
N ILE A 58 18.98 12.05 -12.21
CA ILE A 58 18.58 11.89 -10.80
C ILE A 58 19.42 10.79 -10.15
N GLN A 59 19.65 10.92 -8.84
CA GLN A 59 20.16 9.83 -8.00
C GLN A 59 18.98 9.22 -7.24
N LEU A 60 18.82 7.90 -7.33
CA LEU A 60 17.82 7.20 -6.54
C LEU A 60 18.27 7.14 -5.09
N GLN A 61 17.38 7.46 -4.16
CA GLN A 61 17.65 7.28 -2.74
C GLN A 61 17.84 5.79 -2.42
N ASN A 62 18.77 5.49 -1.52
CA ASN A 62 18.95 4.12 -1.06
C ASN A 62 17.79 3.73 -0.12
N ALA A 63 17.48 2.43 -0.06
CA ALA A 63 16.38 1.91 0.76
C ALA A 63 16.53 2.20 2.27
N LYS A 64 17.76 2.30 2.79
CA LYS A 64 18.03 2.65 4.19
C LYS A 64 17.69 4.11 4.49
N SER A 65 17.97 5.02 3.56
CA SER A 65 17.67 6.45 3.67
C SER A 65 16.17 6.70 3.69
N LEU A 66 15.43 5.98 2.85
CA LEU A 66 13.97 6.05 2.83
C LEU A 66 13.36 5.56 4.16
N LEU A 67 13.91 4.48 4.72
CA LEU A 67 13.42 3.90 5.98
C LEU A 67 13.69 4.80 7.20
N SER A 68 14.72 5.66 7.16
CA SER A 68 15.00 6.58 8.26
C SER A 68 14.09 7.82 8.30
N GLU A 69 13.31 8.08 7.25
CA GLU A 69 12.40 9.23 7.16
C GLU A 69 10.95 8.90 7.59
N LEU A 70 10.64 7.62 7.86
CA LEU A 70 9.34 7.10 8.29
C LEU A 70 9.28 6.86 9.79
#